data_AF-A0A1I7IC41-F1
#
_entry.id   AF-A0A1I7IC41-F1
#
_cell.length_a   1.000
_cell.length_b   1.000
_cell.length_c   1.000
_cell.angle_alpha   90.00
_cell.angle_beta   90.00
_cell.angle_gamma   90.00
#
_symmetry.space_group_name_H-M   'P 1'
#
loop_
_entity.id
_entity.type
_entity.pdbx_description
1 polymer ?
#
loop_
_entity_poly.entity_id
_entity_poly.type
_entity_poly.pdbx_seq_one_letter_code
_entity_poly.pdbx_strand_id
1 'polypeptide(L)' 'MTECWVKFPERGRDVRSLVVVLESLTAQLKRHLDDEYTAIRLDKQTRSIRVVLKEVDDSGGGGADAGDSVRAG' A
#
# COMPACT_ATOMS: atom_id res chain seq x y z
N MET A 1 3.15 -5.15 8.55
CA MET A 1 2.22 -5.37 7.42
C MET A 1 1.26 -4.19 7.34
N THR A 2 1.25 -3.46 6.24
CA THR A 2 0.46 -2.21 6.08
C THR A 2 -0.86 -2.49 5.38
N GLU A 3 -1.94 -1.82 5.79
CA GLU A 3 -3.28 -2.07 5.27
C GLU A 3 -4.05 -0.78 5.02
N CYS A 4 -4.68 -0.69 3.84
CA CYS A 4 -5.62 0.37 3.51
C CYS A 4 -7.04 -0.21 3.49
N TRP A 5 -8.00 0.46 4.12
CA TRP A 5 -9.38 -0.03 4.11
C TRP A 5 -10.41 1.08 4.18
N VAL A 6 -11.56 0.81 3.59
CA VAL A 6 -12.72 1.71 3.57
C VAL A 6 -14.00 0.94 3.82
N LYS A 7 -14.90 1.52 4.62
CA LYS A 7 -16.23 0.97 4.90
C LYS A 7 -17.26 1.62 3.97
N PHE A 8 -18.14 0.82 3.40
CA PHE A 8 -19.29 1.34 2.66
C PHE A 8 -20.29 2.01 3.62
N PRO A 9 -20.89 3.14 3.23
CA PRO A 9 -21.88 3.80 4.06
C PRO A 9 -23.11 2.91 4.29
N GLU A 10 -23.66 3.01 5.50
CA GLU A 10 -24.81 2.21 5.92
C GLU A 10 -26.11 2.71 5.26
N ARG A 11 -26.21 4.01 5.00
CA ARG A 11 -27.34 4.70 4.36
C ARG A 11 -26.92 5.21 2.98
N GLY A 12 -27.77 5.03 1.98
CA GLY A 12 -27.48 5.40 0.59
C GLY A 12 -26.68 4.31 -0.13
N ARG A 13 -27.39 3.48 -0.92
CA ARG A 13 -26.78 2.53 -1.87
C ARG A 13 -26.86 3.09 -3.28
N ASP A 14 -26.52 4.36 -3.43
CA ASP A 14 -26.44 5.01 -4.72
C ASP A 14 -25.00 5.04 -5.24
N VAL A 15 -24.88 5.27 -6.54
CA VAL A 15 -23.58 5.33 -7.23
C VAL A 15 -22.70 6.44 -6.65
N ARG A 16 -23.28 7.55 -6.18
CA ARG A 16 -22.53 8.66 -5.58
C ARG A 16 -21.82 8.22 -4.30
N SER A 17 -22.52 7.48 -3.45
CA SER A 17 -21.97 6.91 -2.22
C SER A 17 -20.85 5.90 -2.49
N LEU A 18 -20.96 5.13 -3.59
CA LEU A 18 -19.87 4.27 -4.06
C LEU A 18 -18.65 5.07 -4.52
N VAL A 19 -18.85 6.14 -5.29
CA VAL A 19 -17.76 7.01 -5.77
C VAL A 19 -16.96 7.57 -4.60
N VAL A 20 -17.63 8.09 -3.57
CA VAL A 20 -16.95 8.64 -2.37
C VAL A 20 -16.09 7.59 -1.66
N VAL A 21 -16.57 6.34 -1.56
CA VAL A 21 -15.80 5.25 -0.95
C VAL A 21 -14.54 4.92 -1.76
N LEU A 22 -14.66 4.88 -3.09
CA LEU A 22 -13.53 4.60 -3.98
C LEU A 22 -12.52 5.75 -4.00
N GLU A 23 -12.97 7.00 -3.94
CA GLU A 23 -12.10 8.17 -3.79
C GLU A 23 -11.33 8.14 -2.47
N SER A 24 -12.00 7.78 -1.37
CA SER A 24 -11.35 7.62 -0.07
C SER A 24 -10.28 6.52 -0.09
N LEU A 25 -10.57 5.38 -0.73
CA LEU A 25 -9.59 4.31 -0.89
C LEU A 25 -8.41 4.77 -1.74
N THR A 26 -8.69 5.46 -2.85
CA THR A 26 -7.66 6.02 -3.74
C THR A 26 -6.75 7.00 -2.98
N ALA A 27 -7.31 7.86 -2.12
CA ALA A 27 -6.53 8.80 -1.33
C ALA A 27 -5.58 8.09 -0.32
N GLN A 28 -6.00 6.95 0.23
CA GLN A 28 -5.13 6.13 1.09
C GLN A 28 -4.03 5.46 0.26
N LEU A 29 -4.38 4.82 -0.86
CA LEU A 29 -3.43 4.10 -1.73
C LEU A 29 -2.41 5.03 -2.39
N LYS A 30 -2.76 6.31 -2.64
CA LYS A 30 -1.82 7.30 -3.16
C LYS A 30 -0.57 7.51 -2.30
N ARG A 31 -0.59 7.12 -1.03
CA ARG A 31 0.57 7.18 -0.12
C ARG A 31 1.49 5.97 -0.24
N HIS A 32 1.07 4.96 -1.00
CA HIS A 32 1.65 3.64 -1.12
C HIS A 32 1.79 3.24 -2.60
N LEU A 33 2.01 4.21 -3.50
CA LEU A 33 2.07 3.96 -4.94
C LEU A 33 3.24 3.07 -5.35
N ASP A 34 4.32 3.11 -4.57
CA ASP A 34 5.54 2.31 -4.78
C ASP A 34 5.47 0.95 -4.06
N ASP A 35 4.44 0.71 -3.23
CA ASP A 35 4.26 -0.55 -2.51
C ASP A 35 3.53 -1.59 -3.38
N GLU A 36 3.95 -2.86 -3.30
CA GLU A 36 3.18 -3.97 -3.89
C GLU A 36 1.99 -4.34 -3.00
N TYR A 37 0.83 -4.65 -3.58
CA TYR A 37 -0.27 -5.26 -2.83
C TYR A 37 -0.17 -6.79 -2.86
N THR A 38 -0.55 -7.45 -1.78
CA THR A 38 -0.59 -8.93 -1.67
C THR A 38 -1.99 -9.50 -1.80
N ALA A 39 -3.00 -8.77 -1.31
CA ALA A 39 -4.38 -9.21 -1.35
C ALA A 39 -5.36 -8.04 -1.36
N ILE A 40 -6.47 -8.21 -2.07
CA ILE A 40 -7.65 -7.33 -1.99
C ILE A 40 -8.81 -8.17 -1.48
N ARG A 41 -9.41 -7.74 -0.37
CA ARG A 41 -10.50 -8.45 0.30
C ARG A 41 -11.76 -7.59 0.36
N LEU A 42 -12.87 -8.19 -0.05
CA LEU A 42 -14.21 -7.63 0.10
C LEU A 42 -14.91 -8.34 1.25
N ASP A 43 -15.09 -7.64 2.37
CA ASP A 43 -15.81 -8.17 3.51
C ASP A 43 -17.28 -7.76 3.40
N LYS A 44 -18.14 -8.76 3.18
CA LYS A 44 -19.59 -8.58 3.04
C LYS A 44 -20.27 -8.33 4.39
N GLN A 45 -19.73 -8.84 5.49
CA GLN A 45 -20.28 -8.70 6.83
C GLN A 45 -20.06 -7.28 7.34
N THR A 46 -18.81 -6.80 7.26
CA THR A 46 -18.48 -5.43 7.68
C THR A 46 -18.75 -4.39 6.59
N ARG A 47 -19.07 -4.84 5.37
CA ARG A 47 -19.25 -4.02 4.17
C ARG A 47 -18.02 -3.13 3.98
N SER A 48 -16.87 -3.74 3.78
CA SER A 48 -15.60 -3.01 3.62
C SER A 48 -14.75 -3.58 2.48
N ILE A 49 -13.90 -2.73 1.93
CA ILE A 49 -12.81 -3.12 1.03
C ILE A 49 -11.52 -2.96 1.82
N ARG A 50 -10.67 -3.99 1.83
CA ARG A 50 -9.34 -3.98 2.46
C ARG A 50 -8.29 -4.35 1.42
N VAL A 51 -7.28 -3.52 1.29
CA VAL A 51 -6.08 -3.75 0.47
C VAL A 51 -4.93 -3.99 1.43
N VAL A 52 -4.29 -5.14 1.29
CA VAL A 52 -3.15 -5.55 2.11
C VAL A 52 -1.89 -5.28 1.31
N LEU A 53 -1.04 -4.43 1.84
CA LEU A 53 0.23 -4.05 1.22
C LEU A 53 1.35 -4.97 1.73
N LYS A 54 2.26 -5.30 0.83
CA LYS A 54 3.51 -5.99 1.13
C LYS A 54 4.43 -4.95 1.79
N GLU A 55 5.01 -5.30 2.93
CA GLU A 55 6.13 -4.50 3.42
C GLU A 55 7.27 -4.66 2.43
N VAL A 56 7.68 -3.55 1.80
CA VAL A 56 8.96 -3.50 1.13
C VAL A 56 9.99 -3.52 2.25
N ASP A 57 10.61 -4.67 2.45
CA ASP A 57 11.79 -4.76 3.32
C ASP A 57 12.85 -3.89 2.65
N ASP A 58 13.12 -2.70 3.19
CA ASP A 58 14.22 -1.81 2.80
C ASP A 58 15.58 -2.40 3.26
N SER A 59 15.70 -3.72 3.19
CA SER A 59 16.90 -4.49 3.45
C SER A 59 17.65 -4.76 2.15
N GLY A 60 17.86 -3.70 1.37
CA GLY A 60 18.91 -3.62 0.36
C GLY A 60 20.22 -3.25 1.03
N GLY A 61 20.80 -4.22 1.73
CA GLY A 61 22.02 -4.08 2.54
C GLY A 61 23.21 -3.47 1.82
N GLY A 62 24.03 -2.78 2.61
CA GLY A 62 25.28 -2.17 2.19
C GLY A 62 26.24 -3.15 1.52
N GLY A 63 26.82 -2.70 0.42
CA GLY A 63 28.09 -3.17 -0.11
C GLY A 63 29.15 -2.12 0.18
N ALA A 64 30.10 -2.51 1.02
CA ALA A 64 31.20 -1.70 1.52
C ALA A 64 32.06 -1.07 0.42
N ASP A 65 32.49 0.16 0.67
CA ASP A 65 33.88 0.62 0.61
C ASP A 65 34.82 -0.29 -0.22
N ALA A 66 34.87 -0.07 -1.54
CA ALA A 66 36.04 -0.46 -2.33
C ALA A 66 37.05 0.67 -2.19
N GLY A 67 37.76 0.63 -1.05
CA GLY A 67 38.86 1.50 -0.73
C GLY A 67 39.90 1.56 -1.84
N ASP A 68 40.31 2.80 -2.10
CA ASP A 68 41.55 3.23 -2.71
C ASP A 68 42.69 2.20 -2.54
N SER A 69 43.17 1.64 -3.65
CA SER A 69 44.44 0.91 -3.66
C SER A 69 45.41 1.62 -4.58
N VAL A 70 46.17 2.50 -3.93
CA VAL A 70 47.36 3.19 -4.41
C VAL A 70 48.37 2.23 -5.05
N ARG A 71 49.07 2.73 -6.07
CA ARG A 71 50.14 2.09 -6.84
C ARG A 71 51.45 1.99 -6.03
N ALA A 72 52.04 0.80 -5.96
CA ALA A 72 53.47 0.52 -5.70
C ALA A 72 53.73 -0.96 -6.07
N GLY A 73 54.75 -1.40 -6.79
CA GLY A 73 55.93 -0.75 -7.39
C GLY A 73 56.42 -1.60 -8.57
#